data_AF-A0A1H4Q914-F1
#
_entry.id   AF-A0A1H4Q914-F1
#
_cell.length_a   1.000
_cell.length_b   1.000
_cell.length_c   1.000
_cell.angle_alpha   90.00
_cell.angle_beta   90.00
_cell.angle_gamma   90.00
#
_symmetry.space_group_name_H-M   'P 1'
#
loop_
_entity.id
_entity.type
_entity.pdbx_description
1 polymer ?
#
loop_
_entity_poly.entity_id
_entity_poly.type
_entity_poly.pdbx_seq_one_letter_code
_entity_poly.pdbx_strand_id
1 'polypeptide(L)'
;MKKARIGTLLAAAVLAVTVISGCGASTSNGSQTSTAAPKANPKYPTKPIQLIVPFGAGGGTDLVSRAVAEYLTKEWGQTVNVVNKPGAGGATGTQEVLKGTADGYTVLAHNGSSTEALLAGNSNLPFKIEDFKFVSTVVDQPFAYIVKGDSPFNSMKDFDDWVKQNPDKLTFGSTGVTSVQTFSVIQWLDSIGVDYSKVHLVPNNGAGELLPQIAGGHVVLAVQDVTGAANLVKAGKLKILGVTSQNRSPLFPDVPTLDEQGVKNVSTHFWSGISVPSGTPDYIVTQWQSTIDKMLKDSAFLDKLKTLNAQGKYMNSTDFAAMVKSDMATYVNIVKQKGLVK
;
A
#
# COMPACT_ATOMS: atom_id res chain seq x y z
N MET A 1 -58.95 -18.05 29.99
CA MET A 1 -59.90 -17.19 29.25
C MET A 1 -59.08 -16.42 28.22
N LYS A 2 -59.34 -16.30 26.92
CA LYS A 2 -60.35 -16.74 25.93
C LYS A 2 -59.55 -16.84 24.60
N LYS A 3 -59.53 -18.00 23.93
CA LYS A 3 -60.26 -18.29 22.67
C LYS A 3 -59.99 -17.26 21.55
N ALA A 4 -59.32 -17.63 20.45
CA ALA A 4 -59.84 -18.37 19.27
C ALA A 4 -59.78 -17.39 18.05
N ARG A 5 -59.66 -17.74 16.76
CA ARG A 5 -59.69 -18.98 15.98
C ARG A 5 -59.60 -18.57 14.48
N ILE A 6 -59.28 -19.53 13.61
CA ILE A 6 -59.78 -19.70 12.22
C ILE A 6 -59.18 -18.72 11.17
N GLY A 7 -58.77 -19.13 9.96
CA GLY A 7 -59.18 -20.32 9.21
C GLY A 7 -58.31 -20.67 8.01
N THR A 8 -58.58 -21.90 7.59
CA THR A 8 -57.94 -22.80 6.63
C THR A 8 -58.55 -22.67 5.22
N LEU A 9 -58.00 -23.47 4.28
CA LEU A 9 -58.59 -24.06 3.04
C LEU A 9 -58.16 -23.40 1.71
N LEU A 10 -57.33 -24.10 0.90
CA LEU A 10 -57.66 -25.12 -0.14
C LEU A 10 -58.16 -24.45 -1.44
N ALA A 11 -57.97 -24.92 -2.68
CA ALA A 11 -57.30 -26.03 -3.37
C ALA A 11 -57.42 -25.67 -4.89
N ALA A 12 -56.40 -25.94 -5.73
CA ALA A 12 -56.36 -27.02 -6.75
C ALA A 12 -57.18 -26.84 -8.06
N ALA A 13 -56.63 -27.48 -9.12
CA ALA A 13 -57.21 -27.88 -10.42
C ALA A 13 -57.08 -26.87 -11.60
N VAL A 14 -56.16 -27.06 -12.56
CA VAL A 14 -56.15 -27.99 -13.73
C VAL A 14 -56.94 -27.45 -14.93
N LEU A 15 -56.26 -27.27 -16.08
CA LEU A 15 -56.82 -27.64 -17.39
C LEU A 15 -55.74 -27.79 -18.47
N ALA A 16 -55.94 -28.82 -19.28
CA ALA A 16 -55.01 -29.42 -20.22
C ALA A 16 -55.17 -28.89 -21.66
N VAL A 17 -54.05 -28.93 -22.37
CA VAL A 17 -53.81 -29.28 -23.80
C VAL A 17 -54.92 -29.03 -24.82
N THR A 18 -54.60 -28.22 -25.83
CA THR A 18 -55.04 -28.45 -27.21
C THR A 18 -53.84 -28.34 -28.16
N VAL A 19 -53.67 -29.39 -28.97
CA VAL A 19 -52.67 -29.52 -30.05
C VAL A 19 -53.32 -29.00 -31.33
N ILE A 20 -52.62 -28.13 -32.07
CA ILE A 20 -52.95 -27.83 -33.46
C ILE A 20 -51.67 -28.00 -34.28
N SER A 21 -51.63 -29.07 -35.07
CA SER A 21 -50.69 -29.27 -36.17
C SER A 21 -51.15 -28.45 -37.37
N GLY A 22 -50.25 -27.67 -37.97
CA GLY A 22 -50.48 -26.96 -39.23
C GLY A 22 -49.19 -26.83 -40.02
N CYS A 23 -49.11 -27.54 -41.15
CA CYS A 23 -47.99 -27.56 -42.09
C CYS A 23 -47.91 -26.30 -42.95
N GLY A 24 -46.68 -25.92 -43.31
CA GLY A 24 -46.34 -25.45 -44.66
C GLY A 24 -46.13 -23.95 -44.86
N ALA A 25 -44.86 -23.54 -44.96
CA ALA A 25 -44.32 -22.76 -46.10
C ALA A 25 -42.85 -22.44 -45.83
N SER A 26 -41.98 -23.08 -46.61
CA SER A 26 -40.55 -22.87 -46.67
C SER A 26 -40.24 -21.42 -47.07
N THR A 27 -39.77 -20.61 -46.12
CA THR A 27 -39.07 -19.36 -46.40
C THR A 27 -37.66 -19.47 -45.85
N SER A 28 -36.70 -19.24 -46.74
CA SER A 28 -35.27 -19.32 -46.49
C SER A 28 -34.87 -18.40 -45.33
N ASN A 29 -34.62 -18.97 -44.16
CA ASN A 29 -33.94 -18.27 -43.07
C ASN A 29 -32.49 -18.04 -43.51
N GLY A 30 -32.24 -16.86 -44.09
CA GLY A 30 -30.90 -16.33 -44.23
C GLY A 30 -30.28 -16.27 -42.85
N SER A 31 -29.15 -16.96 -42.68
CA SER A 31 -28.33 -16.95 -41.48
C SER A 31 -27.89 -15.50 -41.19
N GLN A 32 -28.69 -14.76 -40.43
CA GLN A 32 -28.25 -13.52 -39.81
C GLN A 32 -27.26 -13.91 -38.71
N THR A 33 -26.00 -13.98 -39.09
CA THR A 33 -24.88 -13.84 -38.17
C THR A 33 -25.05 -12.48 -37.49
N SER A 34 -25.68 -12.51 -36.31
CA SER A 34 -25.64 -11.43 -35.33
C SER A 34 -24.18 -11.20 -34.97
N THR A 35 -23.49 -10.35 -35.73
CA THR A 35 -22.25 -9.73 -35.31
C THR A 35 -22.59 -8.89 -34.08
N ALA A 36 -22.39 -9.47 -32.89
CA ALA A 36 -22.43 -8.73 -31.65
C ALA A 36 -21.41 -7.60 -31.79
N ALA A 37 -21.89 -6.37 -31.98
CA ALA A 37 -21.04 -5.20 -32.01
C ALA A 37 -20.18 -5.20 -30.73
N PRO A 38 -18.87 -4.93 -30.81
CA PRO A 38 -18.04 -4.86 -29.62
C PRO A 38 -18.69 -3.88 -28.65
N LYS A 39 -19.08 -4.35 -27.45
CA LYS A 39 -19.54 -3.45 -26.38
C LYS A 39 -18.38 -2.51 -26.11
N ALA A 40 -18.51 -1.25 -26.53
CA ALA A 40 -17.57 -0.22 -26.17
C ALA A 40 -17.46 -0.20 -24.64
N ASN A 41 -16.22 -0.22 -24.13
CA ASN A 41 -16.01 -0.11 -22.69
C ASN A 41 -16.69 1.17 -22.19
N PRO A 42 -17.38 1.13 -21.04
CA PRO A 42 -17.98 2.32 -20.48
C PRO A 42 -16.93 3.43 -20.31
N LYS A 43 -17.33 4.68 -20.53
CA LYS A 43 -16.45 5.82 -20.29
C LYS A 43 -16.07 5.85 -18.80
N TYR A 44 -14.77 5.90 -18.51
CA TYR A 44 -14.21 6.01 -17.17
C TYR A 44 -12.95 6.88 -17.22
N PRO A 45 -12.73 7.78 -16.24
CA PRO A 45 -13.67 8.19 -15.20
C PRO A 45 -14.72 9.21 -15.69
N THR A 46 -15.88 9.28 -15.04
CA THR A 46 -16.96 10.26 -15.30
C THR A 46 -17.36 11.10 -14.08
N LYS A 47 -16.75 10.81 -12.93
CA LYS A 47 -16.90 11.55 -11.67
C LYS A 47 -15.56 11.55 -10.92
N PRO A 48 -15.39 12.37 -9.88
CA PRO A 48 -14.16 12.37 -9.10
C PRO A 48 -13.83 11.02 -8.48
N ILE A 49 -12.53 10.72 -8.37
CA ILE A 49 -11.98 9.50 -7.75
C ILE A 49 -11.41 9.87 -6.38
N GLN A 50 -11.64 9.02 -5.38
CA GLN A 50 -10.96 9.07 -4.09
C GLN A 50 -9.75 8.12 -4.09
N LEU A 51 -8.56 8.69 -3.98
CA LEU A 51 -7.31 7.98 -3.72
C LEU A 51 -7.07 7.96 -2.21
N ILE A 52 -7.40 6.83 -1.58
CA ILE A 52 -7.28 6.64 -0.14
C ILE A 52 -5.83 6.34 0.23
N VAL A 53 -5.27 7.16 1.12
CA VAL A 53 -3.95 6.94 1.73
C VAL A 53 -4.16 6.41 3.14
N PRO A 54 -3.69 5.19 3.48
CA PRO A 54 -3.98 4.55 4.77
C PRO A 54 -3.15 5.11 5.95
N PHE A 55 -2.52 6.27 5.78
CA PHE A 55 -1.64 6.91 6.75
C PHE A 55 -1.94 8.40 6.86
N GLY A 56 -1.39 9.02 7.91
CA GLY A 56 -1.44 10.46 8.12
C GLY A 56 -0.77 11.25 6.99
N ALA A 57 -1.17 12.50 6.82
CA ALA A 57 -0.61 13.39 5.80
C ALA A 57 0.88 13.69 6.07
N GLY A 58 1.61 14.04 5.01
CA GLY A 58 3.02 14.49 5.11
C GLY A 58 4.07 13.38 5.13
N GLY A 59 3.68 12.10 4.98
CA GLY A 59 4.62 11.00 4.73
C GLY A 59 4.80 10.68 3.23
N GLY A 60 5.75 9.80 2.90
CA GLY A 60 6.09 9.44 1.52
C GLY A 60 4.88 9.01 0.67
N THR A 61 4.05 8.11 1.20
CA THR A 61 2.82 7.64 0.53
C THR A 61 1.87 8.79 0.20
N ASP A 62 1.67 9.75 1.12
CA ASP A 62 0.79 10.90 0.90
C ASP A 62 1.34 11.85 -0.16
N LEU A 63 2.63 12.20 -0.06
CA LEU A 63 3.28 13.11 -0.99
C LEU A 63 3.31 12.55 -2.42
N VAL A 64 3.62 11.25 -2.57
CA VAL A 64 3.58 10.57 -3.86
C VAL A 64 2.15 10.48 -4.39
N SER A 65 1.18 10.13 -3.54
CA SER A 65 -0.23 10.06 -3.95
C SER A 65 -0.76 11.40 -4.44
N ARG A 66 -0.33 12.51 -3.84
CA ARG A 66 -0.70 13.87 -4.31
C ARG A 66 -0.11 14.19 -5.68
N ALA A 67 1.15 13.83 -5.92
CA ALA A 67 1.76 14.00 -7.25
C ALA A 67 1.06 13.14 -8.31
N VAL A 68 0.72 11.89 -7.98
CA VAL A 68 -0.06 11.00 -8.86
C VAL A 68 -1.44 11.59 -9.14
N ALA A 69 -2.15 12.03 -8.11
CA ALA A 69 -3.48 12.61 -8.23
C ALA A 69 -3.50 13.88 -9.11
N GLU A 70 -2.50 14.75 -8.97
CA GLU A 70 -2.32 15.93 -9.82
C GLU A 70 -2.16 15.54 -11.29
N TYR A 71 -1.28 14.58 -11.59
CA TYR A 71 -1.05 14.10 -12.96
C TYR A 71 -2.32 13.47 -13.56
N LEU A 72 -2.97 12.58 -12.82
CA LEU A 72 -4.18 11.88 -13.27
C LEU A 72 -5.35 12.84 -13.48
N THR A 73 -5.48 13.87 -12.63
CA THR A 73 -6.52 14.89 -12.79
C THR A 73 -6.37 15.63 -14.12
N LYS A 74 -5.13 15.99 -14.48
CA LYS A 74 -4.82 16.62 -15.76
C LYS A 74 -5.08 15.69 -16.94
N GLU A 75 -4.66 14.43 -16.83
CA GLU A 75 -4.78 13.45 -17.92
C GLU A 75 -6.24 13.04 -18.19
N TRP A 76 -7.04 12.81 -17.14
CA TRP A 76 -8.40 12.30 -17.28
C TRP A 76 -9.47 13.39 -17.28
N GLY A 77 -9.14 14.63 -16.93
CA GLY A 77 -10.10 15.72 -16.80
C GLY A 77 -11.16 15.48 -15.71
N GLN A 78 -10.86 14.60 -14.76
CA GLN A 78 -11.68 14.30 -13.58
C GLN A 78 -10.80 14.39 -12.34
N THR A 79 -11.28 15.06 -11.30
CA THR A 79 -10.52 15.24 -10.07
C THR A 79 -10.19 13.91 -9.40
N VAL A 80 -8.92 13.71 -9.07
CA VAL A 80 -8.47 12.65 -8.15
C VAL A 80 -8.16 13.30 -6.80
N ASN A 81 -8.95 12.97 -5.78
CA ASN A 81 -8.83 13.53 -4.44
C ASN A 81 -8.05 12.56 -3.54
N VAL A 82 -6.95 13.04 -2.96
CA VAL A 82 -6.23 12.29 -1.92
C VAL A 82 -6.95 12.43 -0.58
N VAL A 83 -7.28 11.30 0.05
CA VAL A 83 -7.95 11.25 1.34
C VAL A 83 -7.14 10.40 2.31
N ASN A 84 -6.58 11.02 3.34
CA ASN A 84 -5.85 10.32 4.40
C ASN A 84 -6.82 9.66 5.39
N LYS A 85 -6.66 8.36 5.60
CA LYS A 85 -7.47 7.53 6.51
C LYS A 85 -6.54 6.71 7.43
N PRO A 86 -5.81 7.35 8.37
CA PRO A 86 -4.93 6.65 9.30
C PRO A 86 -5.71 5.80 10.30
N GLY A 87 -5.01 4.85 10.94
CA GLY A 87 -5.53 4.04 12.03
C GLY A 87 -5.20 2.56 11.87
N ALA A 88 -4.96 1.88 13.01
CA ALA A 88 -4.72 0.45 13.08
C ALA A 88 -3.67 -0.08 12.07
N GLY A 89 -2.54 0.62 11.92
CA GLY A 89 -1.48 0.26 10.97
C GLY A 89 -1.85 0.43 9.49
N GLY A 90 -2.97 1.09 9.21
CA GLY A 90 -3.51 1.29 7.86
C GLY A 90 -4.77 0.49 7.57
N ALA A 91 -5.15 -0.46 8.44
CA ALA A 91 -6.35 -1.27 8.25
C ALA A 91 -7.63 -0.43 8.07
N THR A 92 -7.74 0.73 8.73
CA THR A 92 -8.90 1.62 8.60
C THR A 92 -9.08 2.11 7.16
N GLY A 93 -8.02 2.66 6.55
CA GLY A 93 -8.06 3.14 5.16
C GLY A 93 -8.19 1.99 4.15
N THR A 94 -7.49 0.88 4.39
CA THR A 94 -7.60 -0.32 3.56
C THR A 94 -9.02 -0.88 3.53
N GLN A 95 -9.67 -0.99 4.70
CA GLN A 95 -11.04 -1.48 4.80
C GLN A 95 -12.06 -0.52 4.17
N GLU A 96 -11.86 0.79 4.26
CA GLU A 96 -12.70 1.79 3.58
C GLU A 96 -12.76 1.54 2.07
N VAL A 97 -11.59 1.27 1.45
CA VAL A 97 -11.52 0.97 0.01
C VAL A 97 -12.24 -0.34 -0.32
N LEU A 98 -11.96 -1.39 0.44
CA LEU A 98 -12.52 -2.72 0.15
C LEU A 98 -14.01 -2.86 0.45
N LYS A 99 -14.57 -2.03 1.34
CA LYS A 99 -16.02 -1.92 1.55
C LYS A 99 -16.72 -1.11 0.45
N GLY A 100 -15.96 -0.32 -0.31
CA GLY A 100 -16.47 0.50 -1.40
C GLY A 100 -16.97 -0.33 -2.58
N THR A 101 -17.64 0.33 -3.52
CA THR A 101 -18.00 -0.27 -4.80
C THR A 101 -16.76 -0.60 -5.61
N ALA A 102 -16.72 -1.76 -6.25
CA ALA A 102 -15.65 -2.16 -7.17
C ALA A 102 -15.80 -1.48 -8.55
N ASP A 103 -16.05 -0.16 -8.55
CA ASP A 103 -16.30 0.66 -9.75
C ASP A 103 -15.12 1.59 -10.09
N GLY A 104 -14.00 1.46 -9.37
CA GLY A 104 -12.77 2.22 -9.62
C GLY A 104 -12.77 3.66 -9.11
N TYR A 105 -13.79 4.11 -8.39
CA TYR A 105 -13.83 5.50 -7.88
C TYR A 105 -13.33 5.64 -6.44
N THR A 106 -13.08 4.52 -5.76
CA THR A 106 -12.37 4.48 -4.49
C THR A 106 -11.21 3.52 -4.67
N VAL A 107 -9.98 4.04 -4.61
CA VAL A 107 -8.75 3.28 -4.89
C VAL A 107 -7.78 3.45 -3.73
N LEU A 108 -6.94 2.45 -3.49
CA LEU A 108 -5.96 2.47 -2.40
C LEU A 108 -4.58 2.89 -2.93
N ALA A 109 -3.95 3.85 -2.25
CA ALA A 109 -2.50 4.02 -2.28
C ALA A 109 -1.88 2.87 -1.48
N HIS A 110 -1.62 1.78 -2.20
CA HIS A 110 -1.19 0.51 -1.65
C HIS A 110 0.26 0.60 -1.15
N ASN A 111 0.51 0.03 0.03
CA ASN A 111 1.83 -0.08 0.64
C ASN A 111 1.90 -1.26 1.60
N GLY A 112 3.04 -1.97 1.58
CA GLY A 112 3.36 -3.15 2.39
C GLY A 112 2.94 -3.12 3.86
N SER A 113 3.12 -1.97 4.54
CA SER A 113 2.82 -1.85 5.97
C SER A 113 1.32 -1.90 6.28
N SER A 114 0.48 -1.48 5.34
CA SER A 114 -0.99 -1.43 5.51
C SER A 114 -1.72 -2.70 5.06
N THR A 115 -0.99 -3.64 4.46
CA THR A 115 -1.53 -4.80 3.74
C THR A 115 -0.74 -6.06 4.09
N GLU A 116 0.30 -6.44 3.34
CA GLU A 116 0.99 -7.73 3.46
C GLU A 116 1.60 -7.93 4.85
N ALA A 117 2.28 -6.91 5.37
CA ALA A 117 2.93 -6.95 6.67
C ALA A 117 1.89 -7.03 7.81
N LEU A 118 0.79 -6.29 7.65
CA LEU A 118 -0.31 -6.27 8.61
C LEU A 118 -1.07 -7.62 8.64
N LEU A 119 -1.36 -8.18 7.47
CA LEU A 119 -1.98 -9.50 7.31
C LEU A 119 -1.08 -10.63 7.83
N ALA A 120 0.24 -10.52 7.64
CA ALA A 120 1.19 -11.50 8.15
C ALA A 120 1.17 -11.60 9.69
N GLY A 121 0.92 -10.47 10.38
CA GLY A 121 0.87 -10.37 11.83
C GLY A 121 -0.50 -10.49 12.47
N ASN A 122 -1.58 -10.34 11.69
CA ASN A 122 -2.95 -10.36 12.19
C ASN A 122 -3.88 -11.07 11.20
N SER A 123 -4.19 -12.32 11.50
CA SER A 123 -5.09 -13.15 10.70
C SER A 123 -6.57 -12.79 10.83
N ASN A 124 -6.94 -11.95 11.81
CA ASN A 124 -8.32 -11.57 12.13
C ASN A 124 -8.75 -10.24 11.49
N LEU A 125 -7.98 -9.73 10.52
CA LEU A 125 -8.36 -8.52 9.78
C LEU A 125 -9.63 -8.75 8.94
N PRO A 126 -10.45 -7.70 8.73
CA PRO A 126 -11.70 -7.81 7.97
C PRO A 126 -11.48 -7.83 6.45
N PHE A 127 -10.27 -8.19 5.99
CA PHE A 127 -9.89 -8.29 4.60
C PHE A 127 -8.76 -9.32 4.43
N LYS A 128 -8.57 -9.78 3.20
CA LYS A 128 -7.53 -10.72 2.79
C LYS A 128 -6.78 -10.20 1.56
N ILE A 129 -5.66 -10.82 1.24
CA ILE A 129 -4.85 -10.39 0.09
C ILE A 129 -5.59 -10.61 -1.24
N GLU A 130 -6.51 -11.57 -1.29
CA GLU A 130 -7.34 -11.88 -2.47
C GLU A 130 -8.45 -10.84 -2.71
N ASP A 131 -8.73 -9.96 -1.74
CA ASP A 131 -9.73 -8.91 -1.88
C ASP A 131 -9.21 -7.74 -2.76
N PHE A 132 -7.91 -7.77 -3.12
CA PHE A 132 -7.28 -6.75 -3.94
C PHE A 132 -7.07 -7.22 -5.38
N LYS A 133 -7.17 -6.27 -6.31
CA LYS A 133 -6.54 -6.33 -7.63
C LYS A 133 -5.43 -5.28 -7.68
N PHE A 134 -4.19 -5.75 -7.81
CA PHE A 134 -2.99 -4.90 -7.88
C PHE A 134 -2.89 -4.26 -9.26
N VAL A 135 -2.76 -2.94 -9.31
CA VAL A 135 -2.76 -2.19 -10.57
C VAL A 135 -1.34 -1.97 -11.06
N SER A 136 -0.56 -1.22 -10.29
CA SER A 136 0.83 -0.90 -10.62
C SER A 136 1.55 -0.28 -9.43
N THR A 137 2.87 -0.45 -9.35
CA THR A 137 3.71 0.36 -8.48
C THR A 137 3.94 1.75 -9.08
N VAL A 138 4.16 2.74 -8.22
CA VAL A 138 4.51 4.11 -8.62
C VAL A 138 5.93 4.43 -8.21
N VAL A 139 6.32 4.07 -6.99
CA VAL A 139 7.65 4.35 -6.44
C VAL A 139 8.21 3.13 -5.73
N ASP A 140 9.54 3.05 -5.72
CA ASP A 140 10.35 2.07 -4.99
C ASP A 140 11.65 2.76 -4.56
N GLN A 141 11.96 2.72 -3.27
CA GLN A 141 13.13 3.36 -2.68
C GLN A 141 13.55 2.68 -1.38
N PRO A 142 14.82 2.78 -0.98
CA PRO A 142 15.27 2.26 0.30
C PRO A 142 14.63 2.97 1.48
N PHE A 143 14.58 2.26 2.60
CA PHE A 143 14.39 2.90 3.89
C PHE A 143 15.69 3.55 4.35
N ALA A 144 15.57 4.65 5.08
CA ALA A 144 16.64 5.34 5.77
C ALA A 144 16.53 5.14 7.28
N TYR A 145 17.68 4.99 7.95
CA TYR A 145 17.82 4.97 9.40
C TYR A 145 18.12 6.39 9.88
N ILE A 146 17.15 6.98 10.56
CA ILE A 146 17.09 8.41 10.80
C ILE A 146 17.09 8.68 12.29
N VAL A 147 17.95 9.60 12.70
CA VAL A 147 18.08 10.08 14.08
C VAL A 147 17.96 11.61 14.11
N LYS A 148 17.89 12.17 15.31
CA LYS A 148 17.92 13.62 15.52
C LYS A 148 19.22 14.22 14.95
N GLY A 149 19.11 15.41 14.34
CA GLY A 149 20.23 16.05 13.61
C GLY A 149 21.49 16.28 14.45
N ASP A 150 21.31 16.69 15.71
CA ASP A 150 22.37 16.93 16.71
C ASP A 150 22.67 15.71 17.60
N SER A 151 22.16 14.52 17.23
CA SER A 151 22.49 13.29 17.95
C SER A 151 23.99 12.99 17.88
N PRO A 152 24.56 12.28 18.88
CA PRO A 152 25.98 11.97 18.92
C PRO A 152 26.41 10.90 17.89
N PHE A 153 25.45 10.24 17.22
CA PHE A 153 25.72 9.16 16.27
C PHE A 153 26.11 9.73 14.91
N ASN A 154 27.28 9.35 14.37
CA ASN A 154 27.75 9.81 13.07
C ASN A 154 27.76 8.69 12.01
N SER A 155 27.54 7.45 12.45
CA SER A 155 27.48 6.26 11.61
C SER A 155 26.50 5.25 12.20
N MET A 156 26.10 4.26 11.40
CA MET A 156 25.39 3.09 11.94
C MET A 156 26.23 2.34 12.95
N LYS A 157 27.57 2.29 12.78
CA LYS A 157 28.45 1.62 13.73
C LYS A 157 28.38 2.25 15.14
N ASP A 158 28.43 3.59 15.22
CA ASP A 158 28.31 4.29 16.51
C ASP A 158 26.96 3.99 17.18
N PHE A 159 25.91 3.92 16.36
CA PHE A 159 24.56 3.65 16.81
C PHE A 159 24.41 2.19 17.28
N ASP A 160 24.93 1.22 16.53
CA ASP A 160 24.93 -0.20 16.89
C ASP A 160 25.64 -0.45 18.22
N ASP A 161 26.80 0.17 18.43
CA ASP A 161 27.58 0.06 19.65
C ASP A 161 26.80 0.63 20.85
N TRP A 162 26.10 1.75 20.66
CA TRP A 162 25.24 2.33 21.69
C TRP A 162 24.03 1.46 22.02
N VAL A 163 23.35 0.91 21.00
CA VAL A 163 22.16 0.05 21.15
C VAL A 163 22.52 -1.25 21.87
N LYS A 164 23.64 -1.88 21.53
CA LYS A 164 24.12 -3.09 22.23
C LYS A 164 24.31 -2.87 23.73
N GLN A 165 24.76 -1.68 24.12
CA GLN A 165 24.99 -1.31 25.53
C GLN A 165 23.73 -0.79 26.22
N ASN A 166 22.74 -0.27 25.47
CA ASN A 166 21.56 0.41 26.00
C ASN A 166 20.27 0.01 25.26
N PRO A 167 19.95 -1.29 25.11
CA PRO A 167 18.83 -1.70 24.26
C PRO A 167 17.49 -1.19 24.77
N ASP A 168 17.33 -1.10 26.10
CA ASP A 168 16.16 -0.54 26.81
C ASP A 168 15.96 0.97 26.61
N LYS A 169 17.00 1.69 26.16
CA LYS A 169 16.90 3.12 25.85
C LYS A 169 16.51 3.36 24.39
N LEU A 170 16.54 2.34 23.54
CA LEU A 170 16.16 2.49 22.14
C LEU A 170 14.64 2.58 22.02
N THR A 171 14.15 3.79 21.76
CA THR A 171 12.80 4.00 21.24
C THR A 171 12.86 4.15 19.72
N PHE A 172 11.98 3.44 19.01
CA PHE A 172 11.86 3.59 17.56
C PHE A 172 10.42 3.81 17.15
N GLY A 173 10.20 4.58 16.09
CA GLY A 173 8.87 4.87 15.58
C GLY A 173 8.49 4.01 14.38
N SER A 174 7.25 3.54 14.35
CA SER A 174 6.69 2.85 13.19
C SER A 174 5.17 3.00 13.12
N THR A 175 4.55 2.53 12.02
CA THR A 175 3.10 2.52 11.87
C THR A 175 2.42 1.36 12.61
N GLY A 176 3.18 0.51 13.30
CA GLY A 176 2.63 -0.57 14.12
C GLY A 176 3.59 -1.75 14.26
N VAL A 177 3.24 -2.68 15.15
CA VAL A 177 4.06 -3.85 15.51
C VAL A 177 4.42 -4.76 14.35
N THR A 178 3.62 -4.76 13.29
CA THR A 178 3.81 -5.60 12.09
C THR A 178 3.91 -4.75 10.82
N SER A 179 4.44 -3.54 10.95
CA SER A 179 4.77 -2.69 9.80
C SER A 179 6.11 -3.11 9.18
N VAL A 180 6.33 -2.77 7.91
CA VAL A 180 7.60 -3.04 7.22
C VAL A 180 8.76 -2.31 7.92
N GLN A 181 8.52 -1.11 8.46
CA GLN A 181 9.50 -0.38 9.26
C GLN A 181 9.91 -1.16 10.52
N THR A 182 8.95 -1.77 11.23
CA THR A 182 9.25 -2.63 12.39
C THR A 182 10.03 -3.87 11.96
N PHE A 183 9.70 -4.49 10.83
CA PHE A 183 10.48 -5.61 10.31
C PHE A 183 11.91 -5.23 9.94
N SER A 184 12.13 -4.02 9.42
CA SER A 184 13.49 -3.49 9.21
C SER A 184 14.27 -3.39 10.51
N VAL A 185 13.65 -2.85 11.56
CA VAL A 185 14.28 -2.75 12.88
C VAL A 185 14.59 -4.14 13.44
N ILE A 186 13.67 -5.09 13.32
CA ILE A 186 13.89 -6.48 13.76
C ILE A 186 15.10 -7.10 13.02
N GLN A 187 15.15 -7.00 11.70
CA GLN A 187 16.27 -7.52 10.90
C GLN A 187 17.60 -6.86 11.31
N TRP A 188 17.61 -5.56 11.55
CA TRP A 188 18.79 -4.85 12.00
C TRP A 188 19.23 -5.28 13.40
N LEU A 189 18.31 -5.36 14.36
CA LEU A 189 18.61 -5.83 15.72
C LEU A 189 19.18 -7.25 15.70
N ASP A 190 18.62 -8.14 14.86
CA ASP A 190 19.16 -9.49 14.65
C ASP A 190 20.59 -9.46 14.11
N SER A 191 20.86 -8.58 13.13
CA SER A 191 22.20 -8.44 12.55
C SER A 191 23.27 -8.01 13.56
N ILE A 192 22.85 -7.32 14.63
CA ILE A 192 23.74 -6.84 15.70
C ILE A 192 23.63 -7.64 17.00
N GLY A 193 22.83 -8.72 17.02
CA GLY A 193 22.67 -9.61 18.17
C GLY A 193 21.88 -9.01 19.34
N VAL A 194 21.00 -8.05 19.08
CA VAL A 194 20.13 -7.43 20.10
C VAL A 194 18.72 -8.02 20.01
N ASP A 195 18.15 -8.40 21.14
CA ASP A 195 16.79 -8.93 21.21
C ASP A 195 15.76 -7.79 21.07
N TYR A 196 14.83 -7.94 20.11
CA TYR A 196 13.71 -7.02 19.90
C TYR A 196 12.85 -6.79 21.15
N SER A 197 12.73 -7.78 22.04
CA SER A 197 11.98 -7.64 23.29
C SER A 197 12.54 -6.58 24.24
N LYS A 198 13.81 -6.17 24.04
CA LYS A 198 14.49 -5.18 24.86
C LYS A 198 14.31 -3.74 24.39
N VAL A 199 13.73 -3.52 23.21
CA VAL A 199 13.57 -2.18 22.64
C VAL A 199 12.11 -1.72 22.72
N HIS A 200 11.86 -0.43 22.50
CA HIS A 200 10.53 0.15 22.67
C HIS A 200 9.99 0.74 21.36
N LEU A 201 8.88 0.19 20.89
CA LEU A 201 8.12 0.76 19.77
C LEU A 201 7.25 1.93 20.25
N VAL A 202 7.30 3.04 19.52
CA VAL A 202 6.38 4.18 19.63
C VAL A 202 5.48 4.20 18.37
N PRO A 203 4.22 3.73 18.46
CA PRO A 203 3.31 3.70 17.33
C PRO A 203 2.95 5.12 16.85
N ASN A 204 2.86 5.29 15.54
CA ASN A 204 2.55 6.57 14.88
C ASN A 204 1.62 6.35 13.68
N ASN A 205 0.89 7.39 13.25
CA ASN A 205 0.02 7.29 12.07
C ASN A 205 0.74 7.45 10.73
N GLY A 206 2.06 7.69 10.74
CA GLY A 206 2.89 7.84 9.55
C GLY A 206 4.07 8.78 9.79
N ALA A 207 4.88 8.99 8.75
CA ALA A 207 6.10 9.79 8.85
C ALA A 207 5.82 11.27 9.22
N GLY A 208 4.68 11.84 8.81
CA GLY A 208 4.29 13.21 9.18
C GLY A 208 4.12 13.43 10.69
N GLU A 209 3.78 12.38 11.45
CA GLU A 209 3.70 12.41 12.91
C GLU A 209 5.05 12.05 13.56
N LEU A 210 5.76 11.07 13.00
CA LEU A 210 6.99 10.54 13.58
C LEU A 210 8.19 11.47 13.43
N LEU A 211 8.43 12.03 12.25
CA LEU A 211 9.66 12.78 11.97
C LEU A 211 9.82 14.03 12.87
N PRO A 212 8.74 14.80 13.19
CA PRO A 212 8.81 15.84 14.22
C PRO A 212 9.21 15.31 15.61
N GLN A 213 8.77 14.11 16.00
CA GLN A 213 9.14 13.51 17.29
C GLN A 213 10.63 13.15 17.35
N ILE A 214 11.20 12.66 16.24
CA ILE A 214 12.65 12.44 16.13
C ILE A 214 13.41 13.77 16.23
N ALA A 215 12.97 14.79 15.49
CA ALA A 215 13.61 16.12 15.52
C ALA A 215 13.58 16.75 16.92
N GLY A 216 12.50 16.52 17.67
CA GLY A 216 12.33 16.92 19.07
C GLY A 216 13.04 16.03 20.09
N GLY A 217 13.55 14.85 19.68
CA GLY A 217 14.24 13.90 20.57
C GLY A 217 13.32 13.05 21.44
N HIS A 218 12.02 12.97 21.11
CA HIS A 218 11.05 12.13 21.83
C HIS A 218 11.15 10.65 21.42
N VAL A 219 11.63 10.38 20.22
CA VAL A 219 11.90 9.04 19.68
C VAL A 219 13.34 9.02 19.16
N VAL A 220 14.08 7.93 19.43
CA VAL A 220 15.52 7.85 19.10
C VAL A 220 15.72 7.54 17.62
N LEU A 221 14.99 6.56 17.08
CA LEU A 221 15.15 6.06 15.72
C LEU A 221 13.84 6.14 14.92
N ALA A 222 13.95 6.58 13.67
CA ALA A 222 12.94 6.33 12.66
C ALA A 222 13.55 5.51 11.52
N VAL A 223 12.87 4.44 11.12
CA VAL A 223 13.10 3.81 9.82
C VAL A 223 11.99 4.30 8.90
N GLN A 224 12.31 5.16 7.93
CA GLN A 224 11.32 5.78 7.06
C GLN A 224 11.84 5.94 5.63
N ASP A 225 10.91 6.11 4.69
CA ASP A 225 11.27 6.49 3.32
C ASP A 225 11.97 7.84 3.31
N VAL A 226 12.90 8.04 2.36
CA VAL A 226 13.69 9.27 2.36
C VAL A 226 12.87 10.49 1.91
N THR A 227 11.81 10.27 1.13
CA THR A 227 10.90 11.31 0.65
C THR A 227 10.30 12.11 1.81
N GLY A 228 9.81 11.45 2.86
CA GLY A 228 9.24 12.12 4.03
C GLY A 228 10.28 12.92 4.85
N ALA A 229 11.53 12.47 4.89
CA ALA A 229 12.56 13.02 5.78
C ALA A 229 13.43 14.12 5.14
N ALA A 230 13.48 14.18 3.81
CA ALA A 230 14.46 14.98 3.07
C ALA A 230 14.50 16.46 3.49
N ASN A 231 13.35 17.11 3.69
CA ASN A 231 13.31 18.52 4.06
C ASN A 231 13.90 18.78 5.46
N LEU A 232 13.62 17.90 6.42
CA LEU A 232 14.15 18.01 7.77
C LEU A 232 15.64 17.66 7.85
N VAL A 233 16.11 16.75 6.99
CA VAL A 233 17.54 16.45 6.83
C VAL A 233 18.27 17.66 6.23
N LYS A 234 17.75 18.27 5.16
CA LYS A 234 18.30 19.49 4.56
C LYS A 234 18.34 20.67 5.55
N ALA A 235 17.37 20.75 6.45
CA ALA A 235 17.33 21.75 7.51
C ALA A 235 18.23 21.43 8.73
N GLY A 236 18.98 20.32 8.70
CA GLY A 236 19.84 19.88 9.81
C GLY A 236 19.08 19.43 11.07
N LYS A 237 17.76 19.23 10.98
CA LYS A 237 16.92 18.77 12.10
C LYS A 237 16.96 17.25 12.28
N LEU A 238 17.24 16.53 11.20
CA LEU A 238 17.42 15.09 11.17
C LEU A 238 18.74 14.73 10.49
N LYS A 239 19.23 13.53 10.79
CA LYS A 239 20.44 12.95 10.20
C LYS A 239 20.16 11.51 9.79
N ILE A 240 20.59 11.13 8.60
CA ILE A 240 20.48 9.76 8.09
C ILE A 240 21.81 9.05 8.34
N LEU A 241 21.77 7.92 9.05
CA LEU A 241 22.94 7.11 9.36
C LEU A 241 23.23 6.06 8.28
N GLY A 242 22.20 5.59 7.59
CA GLY A 242 22.36 4.66 6.47
C GLY A 242 21.05 4.31 5.78
N VAL A 243 21.16 3.65 4.63
CA VAL A 243 20.02 3.21 3.81
C VAL A 243 20.03 1.71 3.54
N THR A 244 18.85 1.10 3.39
CA THR A 244 18.70 -0.35 3.19
C THR A 244 19.02 -0.85 1.78
N SER A 245 19.26 0.05 0.82
CA SER A 245 19.61 -0.32 -0.55
C SER A 245 21.01 -0.93 -0.63
N GLN A 246 21.23 -1.81 -1.62
CA GLN A 246 22.56 -2.37 -1.90
C GLN A 246 23.57 -1.32 -2.36
N ASN A 247 23.09 -0.32 -3.10
CA ASN A 247 23.89 0.80 -3.58
C ASN A 247 23.41 2.10 -2.93
N ARG A 248 24.30 3.08 -2.79
CA ARG A 248 23.94 4.41 -2.30
C ARG A 248 22.86 5.03 -3.20
N SER A 249 21.96 5.78 -2.58
CA SER A 249 20.92 6.49 -3.31
C SER A 249 21.54 7.66 -4.08
N PRO A 250 21.24 7.86 -5.38
CA PRO A 250 21.69 9.04 -6.11
C PRO A 250 21.10 10.34 -5.53
N LEU A 251 20.01 10.26 -4.76
CA LEU A 251 19.40 11.39 -4.06
C LEU A 251 20.18 11.79 -2.80
N PHE A 252 20.97 10.86 -2.24
CA PHE A 252 21.78 11.04 -1.03
C PHE A 252 23.13 10.31 -1.18
N PRO A 253 24.00 10.76 -2.10
CA PRO A 253 25.23 10.03 -2.45
C PRO A 253 26.23 9.93 -1.29
N ASP A 254 26.14 10.85 -0.33
CA ASP A 254 27.00 10.88 0.85
C ASP A 254 26.52 9.93 1.96
N VAL A 255 25.28 9.43 1.87
CA VAL A 255 24.73 8.50 2.87
C VAL A 255 25.18 7.09 2.53
N PRO A 256 25.95 6.42 3.41
CA PRO A 256 26.38 5.05 3.19
C PRO A 256 25.21 4.08 3.24
N THR A 257 25.36 2.91 2.61
CA THR A 257 24.41 1.82 2.81
C THR A 257 24.60 1.16 4.17
N LEU A 258 23.62 0.41 4.64
CA LEU A 258 23.78 -0.47 5.79
C LEU A 258 24.88 -1.52 5.53
N ASP A 259 24.91 -2.05 4.30
CA ASP A 259 25.85 -3.09 3.90
C ASP A 259 27.32 -2.63 3.95
N GLU A 260 27.59 -1.40 3.46
CA GLU A 260 28.90 -0.73 3.53
C GLU A 260 29.38 -0.55 4.99
N GLN A 261 28.45 -0.45 5.93
CA GLN A 261 28.72 -0.25 7.35
C GLN A 261 28.74 -1.55 8.16
N GLY A 262 28.63 -2.71 7.50
CA GLY A 262 28.68 -4.03 8.14
C GLY A 262 27.34 -4.52 8.71
N VAL A 263 26.26 -3.77 8.53
CA VAL A 263 24.90 -4.20 8.88
C VAL A 263 24.33 -5.03 7.73
N LYS A 264 24.36 -6.36 7.90
CA LYS A 264 23.95 -7.33 6.87
C LYS A 264 22.52 -7.82 7.10
N ASN A 265 21.92 -8.41 6.06
CA ASN A 265 20.61 -9.08 6.11
C ASN A 265 19.40 -8.17 6.43
N VAL A 266 19.53 -6.86 6.22
CA VAL A 266 18.39 -5.93 6.22
C VAL A 266 17.96 -5.70 4.77
N SER A 267 16.81 -6.26 4.38
CA SER A 267 16.35 -6.29 2.99
C SER A 267 15.03 -5.56 2.75
N THR A 268 14.50 -4.89 3.77
CA THR A 268 13.26 -4.13 3.63
C THR A 268 13.46 -2.89 2.74
N HIS A 269 12.41 -2.54 2.01
CA HIS A 269 12.37 -1.38 1.15
C HIS A 269 10.98 -0.75 1.21
N PHE A 270 10.91 0.53 0.85
CA PHE A 270 9.65 1.23 0.72
C PHE A 270 9.22 1.24 -0.74
N TRP A 271 8.05 0.70 -1.00
CA TRP A 271 7.36 0.90 -2.26
C TRP A 271 5.94 1.42 -2.03
N SER A 272 5.39 2.11 -3.01
CA SER A 272 3.98 2.46 -3.02
C SER A 272 3.42 2.29 -4.42
N GLY A 273 2.20 1.75 -4.48
CA GLY A 273 1.48 1.48 -5.71
C GLY A 273 -0.01 1.78 -5.58
N ILE A 274 -0.77 1.33 -6.56
CA ILE A 274 -2.22 1.46 -6.61
C ILE A 274 -2.83 0.05 -6.59
N SER A 275 -3.86 -0.13 -5.78
CA SER A 275 -4.73 -1.31 -5.83
C SER A 275 -6.19 -0.91 -5.74
N VAL A 276 -7.04 -1.78 -6.23
CA VAL A 276 -8.50 -1.62 -6.22
C VAL A 276 -9.17 -2.89 -5.67
N PRO A 277 -10.45 -2.87 -5.29
CA PRO A 277 -11.17 -4.09 -4.93
C PRO A 277 -11.11 -5.13 -6.06
N SER A 278 -11.01 -6.41 -5.71
CA SER A 278 -10.81 -7.52 -6.66
C SER A 278 -11.87 -7.61 -7.78
N GLY A 279 -13.11 -7.21 -7.46
CA GLY A 279 -14.22 -7.13 -8.41
C GLY A 279 -14.14 -5.99 -9.44
N THR A 280 -13.12 -5.14 -9.40
CA THR A 280 -13.01 -3.99 -10.30
C THR A 280 -12.81 -4.46 -11.75
N PRO A 281 -13.61 -3.97 -12.72
CA PRO A 281 -13.50 -4.37 -14.11
C PRO A 281 -12.10 -4.19 -14.71
N ASP A 282 -11.68 -5.13 -15.55
CA ASP A 282 -10.33 -5.15 -16.11
C ASP A 282 -10.02 -3.94 -17.01
N TYR A 283 -11.03 -3.38 -17.68
CA TYR A 283 -10.84 -2.17 -18.50
C TYR A 283 -10.45 -0.95 -17.66
N ILE A 284 -10.94 -0.86 -16.42
CA ILE A 284 -10.56 0.20 -15.47
C ILE A 284 -9.12 -0.01 -15.05
N VAL A 285 -8.75 -1.24 -14.68
CA VAL A 285 -7.38 -1.59 -14.26
C VAL A 285 -6.40 -1.29 -15.38
N THR A 286 -6.75 -1.65 -16.62
CA THR A 286 -5.94 -1.36 -17.82
C THR A 286 -5.78 0.14 -18.04
N GLN A 287 -6.84 0.94 -17.84
CA GLN A 287 -6.78 2.40 -17.96
C GLN A 287 -5.85 3.02 -16.91
N TRP A 288 -5.89 2.54 -15.67
CA TRP A 288 -4.95 2.99 -14.64
C TRP A 288 -3.51 2.60 -14.99
N GLN A 289 -3.27 1.36 -15.39
CA GLN A 289 -1.93 0.88 -15.75
C GLN A 289 -1.32 1.67 -16.89
N SER A 290 -2.07 1.85 -17.98
CA SER A 290 -1.60 2.60 -19.14
C SER A 290 -1.28 4.05 -18.77
N THR A 291 -2.10 4.66 -17.90
CA THR A 291 -1.88 6.02 -17.44
C THR A 291 -0.67 6.13 -16.51
N ILE A 292 -0.48 5.18 -15.59
CA ILE A 292 0.68 5.15 -14.69
C ILE A 292 1.98 4.90 -15.48
N ASP A 293 1.96 4.00 -16.47
CA ASP A 293 3.11 3.78 -17.36
C ASP A 293 3.46 5.05 -18.15
N LYS A 294 2.46 5.74 -18.71
CA LYS A 294 2.64 7.05 -19.37
C LYS A 294 3.23 8.08 -18.41
N MET A 295 2.67 8.17 -17.21
CA MET A 295 3.09 9.10 -16.15
C MET A 295 4.56 8.88 -15.76
N LEU A 296 5.00 7.63 -15.63
CA LEU A 296 6.38 7.30 -15.27
C LEU A 296 7.38 7.46 -16.43
N LYS A 297 6.89 7.79 -17.65
CA LYS A 297 7.68 8.19 -18.81
C LYS A 297 7.65 9.71 -19.05
N ASP A 298 6.81 10.45 -18.33
CA ASP A 298 6.68 11.90 -18.44
C ASP A 298 7.78 12.61 -17.63
N SER A 299 8.55 13.48 -18.29
CA SER A 299 9.67 14.16 -17.65
C SER A 299 9.25 15.12 -16.54
N ALA A 300 8.12 15.81 -16.68
CA ALA A 300 7.63 16.73 -15.66
C ALA A 300 7.19 15.99 -14.40
N PHE A 301 6.55 14.81 -14.56
CA PHE A 301 6.25 13.94 -13.43
C PHE A 301 7.52 13.40 -12.76
N LEU A 302 8.50 12.93 -13.54
CA LEU A 302 9.77 12.46 -12.99
C LEU A 302 10.52 13.58 -12.25
N ASP A 303 10.51 14.81 -12.75
CA ASP A 303 11.09 15.96 -12.06
C ASP A 303 10.33 16.30 -10.77
N LYS A 304 8.99 16.18 -10.78
CA LYS A 304 8.19 16.27 -9.56
C LYS A 304 8.62 15.22 -8.53
N LEU A 305 8.79 13.96 -8.92
CA LEU A 305 9.29 12.92 -8.00
C LEU A 305 10.69 13.23 -7.47
N LYS A 306 11.60 13.75 -8.30
CA LYS A 306 12.93 14.19 -7.85
C LYS A 306 12.84 15.28 -6.78
N THR A 307 11.93 16.25 -6.91
CA THR A 307 11.74 17.29 -5.88
C THR A 307 11.28 16.71 -4.54
N LEU A 308 10.54 15.60 -4.60
CA LEU A 308 10.12 14.83 -3.43
C LEU A 308 11.23 13.89 -2.93
N ASN A 309 12.34 13.72 -3.65
CA ASN A 309 13.36 12.70 -3.35
C ASN A 309 12.73 11.30 -3.37
N ALA A 310 11.93 11.04 -4.39
CA ALA A 310 11.32 9.74 -4.68
C ALA A 310 11.83 9.22 -6.03
N GLN A 311 11.90 7.91 -6.19
CA GLN A 311 12.25 7.26 -7.44
C GLN A 311 11.03 6.54 -8.02
N GLY A 312 10.68 6.90 -9.26
CA GLY A 312 9.60 6.24 -9.99
C GLY A 312 9.98 4.80 -10.35
N LYS A 313 9.08 3.86 -10.12
CA LYS A 313 9.26 2.45 -10.49
C LYS A 313 7.93 1.86 -10.96
N TYR A 314 7.87 1.54 -12.24
CA TYR A 314 6.72 0.85 -12.82
C TYR A 314 6.87 -0.66 -12.66
N MET A 315 5.80 -1.30 -12.22
CA MET A 315 5.54 -2.73 -12.37
C MET A 315 4.10 -2.87 -12.86
N ASN A 316 3.87 -3.77 -13.81
CA ASN A 316 2.51 -4.11 -14.22
C ASN A 316 1.81 -4.93 -13.11
N SER A 317 0.54 -5.25 -13.30
CA SER A 317 -0.29 -5.99 -12.32
C SER A 317 0.30 -7.34 -11.95
N THR A 318 0.83 -8.07 -12.94
CA THR A 318 1.37 -9.42 -12.73
C THR A 318 2.64 -9.38 -11.90
N ASP A 319 3.58 -8.52 -12.27
CA ASP A 319 4.85 -8.36 -11.56
C ASP A 319 4.63 -7.79 -10.15
N PHE A 320 3.70 -6.84 -10.02
CA PHE A 320 3.34 -6.27 -8.73
C PHE A 320 2.71 -7.33 -7.80
N ALA A 321 1.77 -8.14 -8.31
CA ALA A 321 1.18 -9.23 -7.53
C ALA A 321 2.23 -10.28 -7.10
N ALA A 322 3.21 -10.57 -7.96
CA ALA A 322 4.32 -11.47 -7.63
C ALA A 322 5.22 -10.90 -6.53
N MET A 323 5.55 -9.60 -6.60
CA MET A 323 6.31 -8.91 -5.54
C MET A 323 5.57 -8.97 -4.20
N VAL A 324 4.28 -8.62 -4.20
CA VAL A 324 3.43 -8.67 -3.01
C VAL A 324 3.41 -10.06 -2.37
N LYS A 325 3.28 -11.12 -3.18
CA LYS A 325 3.31 -12.50 -2.69
C LYS A 325 4.65 -12.86 -2.04
N SER A 326 5.76 -12.41 -2.63
CA SER A 326 7.12 -12.62 -2.10
C SER A 326 7.33 -11.87 -0.77
N ASP A 327 6.89 -10.62 -0.70
CA ASP A 327 6.94 -9.79 0.49
C ASP A 327 6.12 -10.42 1.63
N MET A 328 4.89 -10.84 1.34
CA MET A 328 4.02 -11.50 2.32
C MET A 328 4.66 -12.77 2.90
N ALA A 329 5.30 -13.60 2.07
CA ALA A 329 6.00 -14.80 2.54
C ALA A 329 7.16 -14.45 3.50
N THR A 330 7.92 -13.40 3.17
CA THR A 330 9.01 -12.89 4.00
C THR A 330 8.48 -12.41 5.35
N TYR A 331 7.41 -11.61 5.35
CA TYR A 331 6.81 -11.08 6.56
C TYR A 331 6.20 -12.17 7.45
N VAL A 332 5.51 -13.16 6.87
CA VAL A 332 5.00 -14.31 7.62
C VAL A 332 6.13 -15.06 8.33
N ASN A 333 7.28 -15.23 7.67
CA ASN A 333 8.43 -15.86 8.29
C ASN A 333 8.96 -15.05 9.49
N ILE A 334 9.14 -13.73 9.33
CA ILE A 334 9.60 -12.85 10.42
C ILE A 334 8.63 -12.91 11.61
N VAL A 335 7.34 -12.77 11.37
CA VAL A 335 6.31 -12.78 12.42
C VAL A 335 6.32 -14.10 13.18
N LYS A 336 6.43 -15.25 12.49
CA LYS A 336 6.52 -16.57 13.12
C LYS A 336 7.77 -16.71 13.99
N GLN A 337 8.93 -16.31 13.47
CA GLN A 337 10.20 -16.40 14.20
C GLN A 337 10.23 -15.52 15.46
N LYS A 338 9.53 -14.38 15.44
CA LYS A 338 9.50 -13.42 16.54
C LYS A 338 8.29 -13.53 17.46
N GLY A 339 7.39 -14.48 17.21
CA GLY A 339 6.18 -14.65 18.01
C GLY A 339 5.23 -13.45 17.94
N LEU A 340 5.21 -12.72 16.81
CA LEU A 340 4.40 -11.52 16.62
C LEU A 340 3.00 -11.82 16.02
N VAL A 341 2.62 -13.09 15.93
CA VAL A 341 1.30 -13.50 15.42
C VAL A 341 0.23 -13.17 16.45
N LYS A 342 -0.83 -12.49 16.03
CA LYS A 342 -2.10 -12.37 16.75
C LYS A 342 -3.15 -13.36 16.24
#